data_AF-A0A3D0K2D4-F1
#
_entry.id   AF-A0A3D0K2D4-F1
#
_cell.length_a   1.000
_cell.length_b   1.000
_cell.length_c   1.000
_cell.angle_alpha   90.00
_cell.angle_beta   90.00
_cell.angle_gamma   90.00
#
_symmetry.space_group_name_H-M   'P 1'
#
loop_
_entity.id
_entity.type
_entity.pdbx_description
1 polymer ?
#
loop_
_entity_poly.entity_id
_entity_poly.type
_entity_poly.pdbx_seq_one_letter_code
_entity_poly.pdbx_strand_id
1 'polypeptide(L)'
;FKLLCILGIASMISALASDTPGIVKPLIAGATIVFPIVCIVIIPITNRATDRGDKATFKKLHTLSVVLTLILLLANIAVPFL
;
A
#
# COMPACT_ATOMS: atom_id res chain seq x y z
N PHE A 1 -6.48 0.18 -5.60
CA PHE A 1 -5.27 -0.64 -5.41
C PHE A 1 -4.44 -0.81 -6.67
N LYS A 2 -4.98 -1.32 -7.79
CA LYS A 2 -4.21 -1.48 -9.05
C LYS A 2 -3.54 -0.18 -9.52
N LEU A 3 -4.25 0.95 -9.44
CA LEU A 3 -3.68 2.27 -9.73
C LEU A 3 -2.52 2.65 -8.80
N LEU A 4 -2.63 2.33 -7.50
CA LEU A 4 -1.56 2.59 -6.53
C LEU A 4 -0.30 1.76 -6.84
N CYS A 5 -0.45 0.51 -7.29
CA CYS A 5 0.70 -0.27 -7.77
C CYS A 5 1.39 0.41 -8.95
N ILE A 6 0.63 0.90 -9.93
CA ILE A 6 1.16 1.58 -11.12
C ILE A 6 1.89 2.86 -10.71
N LEU A 7 1.28 3.67 -9.83
CA LEU A 7 1.88 4.89 -9.30
C LEU A 7 3.14 4.59 -8.48
N GLY A 8 3.14 3.52 -7.68
CA GLY A 8 4.32 3.08 -6.93
C GLY A 8 5.48 2.67 -7.84
N ILE A 9 5.19 1.95 -8.94
CA ILE A 9 6.21 1.60 -9.95
C ILE A 9 6.77 2.85 -10.62
N ALA A 10 5.91 3.79 -11.04
CA ALA A 10 6.35 5.05 -11.62
C ALA A 10 7.20 5.88 -10.64
N SER A 11 6.81 5.92 -9.36
CA SER A 11 7.55 6.57 -8.28
C SER A 11 8.91 5.91 -8.05
N MET A 12 9.00 4.58 -8.13
CA MET A 12 10.26 3.84 -8.01
C MET A 12 11.20 4.16 -9.18
N ILE A 13 10.69 4.19 -10.42
CA ILE A 13 11.48 4.58 -11.60
C ILE A 13 12.00 6.01 -11.44
N SER A 14 11.15 6.94 -10.97
CA SER A 14 11.57 8.31 -10.69
C SER A 14 12.62 8.40 -9.58
N ALA A 15 12.53 7.57 -8.55
CA ALA A 15 13.51 7.51 -7.46
C ALA A 15 14.86 6.95 -7.92
N LEU A 16 14.88 5.97 -8.84
CA LEU A 16 16.13 5.48 -9.43
C LEU A 16 16.75 6.46 -10.43
N ALA A 17 15.93 7.24 -11.13
CA ALA A 17 16.39 8.23 -12.12
C ALA A 17 16.86 9.55 -11.47
N SER A 18 16.60 9.75 -10.18
CA SER A 18 17.04 10.95 -9.47
C SER A 18 18.37 10.70 -8.76
N ASP A 19 19.37 11.55 -9.04
CA ASP A 19 20.70 11.55 -8.38
C ASP A 19 20.65 12.01 -6.91
N THR A 20 19.49 11.94 -6.24
CA THR A 20 19.36 12.38 -4.85
C THR A 20 19.90 11.30 -3.91
N PRO A 21 20.96 11.55 -3.13
CA PRO A 21 21.41 10.60 -2.12
C PRO A 21 20.35 10.48 -1.02
N GLY A 22 19.79 9.27 -0.84
CA GLY A 22 18.84 9.01 0.24
C GLY A 22 18.03 7.73 0.05
N ILE A 23 17.94 6.90 1.10
CA ILE A 23 17.22 5.62 1.04
C ILE A 23 15.70 5.77 1.23
N VAL A 24 15.24 6.96 1.64
CA VAL A 24 13.85 7.19 2.07
C VAL A 24 12.87 7.15 0.88
N LYS A 25 13.21 7.79 -0.24
CA LYS A 25 12.41 7.80 -1.47
C LYS A 25 12.20 6.41 -2.07
N PRO A 26 13.25 5.58 -2.32
CA PRO A 26 13.06 4.24 -2.84
C PRO A 26 12.35 3.31 -1.85
N LEU A 27 12.56 3.48 -0.54
CA LEU A 27 11.86 2.70 0.48
C LEU A 27 10.33 2.96 0.45
N ILE A 28 9.92 4.23 0.36
CA ILE A 28 8.50 4.60 0.33
C ILE A 28 7.88 4.25 -1.03
N ALA A 29 8.62 4.39 -2.14
CA ALA A 29 8.18 3.89 -3.44
C ALA A 29 7.94 2.36 -3.41
N GLY A 30 8.84 1.59 -2.80
CA GLY A 30 8.68 0.16 -2.58
C GLY A 30 7.45 -0.18 -1.72
N ALA A 31 7.24 0.54 -0.62
CA ALA A 31 6.04 0.38 0.21
C ALA A 31 4.74 0.66 -0.58
N THR A 32 4.78 1.65 -1.48
CA THR A 32 3.66 2.03 -2.37
C THR A 32 3.32 0.97 -3.42
N ILE A 33 4.20 -0.02 -3.63
CA ILE A 33 3.94 -1.19 -4.46
C ILE A 33 3.46 -2.36 -3.60
N VAL A 34 4.18 -2.67 -2.52
CA VAL A 34 3.93 -3.88 -1.70
C VAL A 34 2.58 -3.80 -0.98
N PHE A 35 2.26 -2.65 -0.38
CA PHE A 35 1.04 -2.52 0.43
C PHE A 35 -0.24 -2.68 -0.40
N PRO A 36 -0.39 -2.06 -1.58
CA PRO A 36 -1.53 -2.32 -2.44
C PRO A 36 -1.63 -3.76 -2.96
N ILE A 37 -0.50 -4.45 -3.18
CA ILE A 37 -0.48 -5.88 -3.56
C ILE A 37 -1.08 -6.73 -2.42
N VAL A 38 -0.64 -6.47 -1.18
CA VAL A 38 -1.21 -7.14 0.01
C VAL A 38 -2.71 -6.90 0.10
N CYS A 39 -3.18 -5.67 -0.12
CA CYS A 39 -4.62 -5.36 -0.15
C CYS A 39 -5.37 -6.11 -1.26
N ILE A 40 -4.77 -6.28 -2.45
CA ILE A 40 -5.38 -7.07 -3.55
C ILE A 40 -5.59 -8.53 -3.13
N VAL A 41 -4.65 -9.11 -2.37
CA VAL A 41 -4.77 -10.49 -1.85
C VAL A 41 -5.78 -10.58 -0.70
N ILE A 42 -5.87 -9.54 0.14
CA ILE A 42 -6.81 -9.50 1.27
C ILE A 42 -8.27 -9.42 0.79
N ILE A 43 -8.58 -8.75 -0.32
CA ILE A 43 -9.96 -8.58 -0.83
C ILE A 43 -10.70 -9.92 -1.01
N PRO A 44 -10.19 -10.93 -1.75
CA PRO A 44 -10.91 -12.20 -1.92
C PRO A 44 -11.07 -12.95 -0.59
N ILE A 45 -10.13 -12.82 0.35
CA ILE A 45 -10.22 -13.44 1.68
C ILE A 45 -11.31 -12.72 2.50
N THR A 46 -11.36 -11.39 2.42
CA THR A 46 -12.37 -10.56 3.09
C THR A 46 -13.76 -10.89 2.58
N ASN A 47 -13.92 -11.01 1.26
CA ASN A 47 -15.19 -11.40 0.64
C ASN A 47 -15.61 -12.80 1.06
N ARG A 48 -14.68 -13.78 1.06
CA ARG A 48 -14.95 -15.14 1.56
C ARG A 48 -15.33 -15.17 3.04
N ALA A 49 -14.77 -14.30 3.87
CA ALA A 49 -15.14 -14.19 5.28
C ALA A 49 -16.57 -13.65 5.45
N THR A 50 -16.94 -12.63 4.66
CA THR A 50 -18.31 -12.11 4.61
C THR A 50 -19.30 -13.18 4.15
N ASP A 51 -18.99 -13.90 3.07
CA ASP A 51 -19.86 -14.93 2.49
C ASP A 51 -20.11 -16.10 3.46
N ARG A 52 -19.14 -16.38 4.35
CA ARG A 52 -19.26 -17.39 5.42
C ARG A 52 -19.90 -16.86 6.71
N GLY A 53 -20.26 -15.58 6.76
CA GLY A 53 -20.78 -14.92 7.96
C GLY A 53 -19.75 -14.68 9.06
N ASP A 54 -18.45 -14.88 8.79
CA ASP A 54 -17.37 -14.67 9.76
C ASP A 54 -17.04 -13.17 9.89
N LYS A 55 -17.85 -12.49 10.69
CA LYS A 55 -17.72 -11.05 10.97
C LYS A 55 -16.41 -10.70 11.67
N ALA A 56 -15.83 -11.61 12.45
CA ALA A 56 -14.59 -11.36 13.19
C ALA A 56 -13.40 -11.28 12.23
N THR A 57 -13.29 -12.24 11.32
CA THR A 57 -12.24 -12.26 10.29
C THR A 57 -12.43 -11.12 9.28
N PHE A 58 -13.66 -10.84 8.85
CA PHE A 58 -13.97 -9.67 8.02
C PHE A 58 -13.48 -8.36 8.67
N LYS A 59 -13.82 -8.12 9.94
CA LYS A 59 -13.43 -6.89 10.64
C LYS A 59 -11.91 -6.73 10.70
N LYS A 60 -11.18 -7.81 11.03
CA LYS A 60 -9.71 -7.78 11.08
C LYS A 60 -9.09 -7.46 9.72
N LEU A 61 -9.51 -8.17 8.66
CA LEU A 61 -8.97 -7.98 7.31
C LEU A 61 -9.33 -6.61 6.73
N HIS A 62 -10.56 -6.16 6.95
CA HIS A 62 -11.01 -4.85 6.51
C HIS A 62 -10.24 -3.73 7.22
N THR A 63 -10.14 -3.77 8.55
CA THR A 63 -9.36 -2.79 9.31
C THR A 63 -7.89 -2.79 8.90
N LEU A 64 -7.28 -3.97 8.70
CA LEU A 64 -5.92 -4.07 8.20
C LEU A 64 -5.76 -3.38 6.85
N SER A 65 -6.69 -3.58 5.92
CA SER A 65 -6.66 -2.94 4.59
C SER A 65 -6.71 -1.41 4.69
N VAL A 66 -7.56 -0.88 5.57
CA VAL A 66 -7.75 0.57 5.78
C VAL A 66 -6.51 1.18 6.44
N VAL A 67 -6.02 0.59 7.53
CA VAL A 67 -4.82 1.06 8.22
C VAL A 67 -3.61 1.06 7.29
N LEU A 68 -3.45 0.01 6.48
CA LEU A 68 -2.35 -0.07 5.51
C LEU A 68 -2.43 1.05 4.46
N THR A 69 -3.64 1.37 3.98
CA THR A 69 -3.81 2.50 3.05
C THR A 69 -3.60 3.86 3.70
N LEU A 70 -3.98 4.04 4.97
CA LEU A 70 -3.76 5.30 5.70
C LEU A 70 -2.27 5.53 5.96
N ILE A 71 -1.54 4.50 6.38
CA ILE A 71 -0.08 4.57 6.54
C ILE A 71 0.58 4.94 5.21
N LEU A 72 0.15 4.31 4.11
CA LEU A 72 0.69 4.60 2.78
C LEU A 72 0.44 6.04 2.34
N LEU A 73 -0.77 6.56 2.60
CA LEU A 73 -1.13 7.93 2.30
C LEU A 73 -0.24 8.91 3.08
N LEU A 74 -0.11 8.70 4.40
CA LEU A 74 0.72 9.55 5.26
C LEU A 74 2.19 9.49 4.86
N ALA A 75 2.71 8.31 4.54
CA ALA A 75 4.08 8.14 4.07
C ALA A 75 4.32 8.90 2.76
N ASN A 76 3.42 8.81 1.78
CA ASN A 76 3.55 9.53 0.52
C ASN A 76 3.43 11.05 0.67
N ILE A 77 2.58 11.53 1.59
CA ILE A 77 2.48 12.96 1.91
C ILE A 77 3.74 13.46 2.63
N ALA A 78 4.37 12.63 3.47
CA ALA A 78 5.58 13.01 4.21
C ALA A 78 6.82 13.14 3.32
N VAL A 79 6.94 12.34 2.25
CA VAL A 79 8.08 12.34 1.31
C VAL A 79 8.51 13.74 0.83
N PRO A 80 7.63 14.61 0.30
CA PRO A 80 8.06 15.93 -0.18
C PRO A 80 8.58 16.86 0.92
N PHE A 81 8.35 16.55 2.20
CA PHE A 81 8.83 17.34 3.35
C PHE A 81 10.12 16.78 3.97
N LEU A 82 10.69 15.72 3.41
CA LEU A 82 11.82 14.95 3.95
C LEU A 82 12.99 14.89 2.96
#